data_AF-A0A2Z6MRV4-F1
#
_entry.id   AF-A0A2Z6MRV4-F1
#
_cell.length_a   1.000
_cell.length_b   1.000
_cell.length_c   1.000
_cell.angle_alpha   90.00
_cell.angle_beta   90.00
_cell.angle_gamma   90.00
#
_symmetry.space_group_name_H-M   'P 1'
#
loop_
_entity.id
_entity.type
_entity.pdbx_description
1 polymer ?
#
loop_
_entity_poly.entity_id
_entity_poly.type
_entity_poly.pdbx_seq_one_letter_code
_entity_poly.pdbx_strand_id
1 'polypeptide(L)'
;MKSVGSILLFFFSCYIITVFSQTIPITTHQPQPNQSFKPNQTQHQTAGAGSSSCSYTVVIKTSCNSPSYTGDRISLSFGDAYGYQVYVPRLDDPYSGTFERCSTDTFDVYGPCTYPICYLYLYRTGYDGWIPESVTVYTYNYQPATFYYNTYIPNGIWYGFDFCRGYVSSTTTSAL
;
A
#
# COMPACT_ATOMS: atom_id res chain seq x y z
N MET A 1 -62.16 11.72 -29.18
CA MET A 1 -60.72 11.60 -29.50
C MET A 1 -59.90 12.48 -28.56
N LYS A 2 -59.60 12.05 -27.33
CA LYS A 2 -58.75 12.81 -26.39
C LYS A 2 -57.82 11.95 -25.50
N SER A 3 -57.88 10.61 -25.62
CA SER A 3 -57.20 9.70 -24.67
C SER A 3 -55.84 9.15 -25.14
N VAL A 4 -55.49 9.29 -26.43
CA VAL A 4 -54.31 8.60 -27.01
C VAL A 4 -53.01 9.39 -26.78
N GLY A 5 -53.08 10.73 -26.74
CA GLY A 5 -51.89 11.58 -26.55
C GLY A 5 -51.29 11.52 -25.14
N SER A 6 -52.13 11.31 -24.11
CA SER A 6 -51.68 11.25 -22.71
C SER A 6 -50.89 9.97 -22.39
N ILE A 7 -51.24 8.87 -23.07
CA ILE A 7 -50.57 7.56 -22.90
C ILE A 7 -49.19 7.59 -23.56
N LEU A 8 -49.04 8.19 -24.75
CA LEU A 8 -47.74 8.30 -25.43
C LEU A 8 -46.74 9.18 -24.65
N LEU A 9 -47.20 10.23 -23.97
CA LEU A 9 -46.35 11.11 -23.15
C LEU A 9 -45.81 10.41 -21.90
N PHE A 10 -46.55 9.45 -21.33
CA PHE A 10 -46.10 8.69 -20.17
C PHE A 10 -45.02 7.66 -20.53
N PHE A 11 -45.10 7.03 -21.70
CA PHE A 11 -44.06 6.11 -22.18
C PHE A 11 -42.75 6.85 -22.55
N PHE A 12 -42.83 8.08 -23.06
CA PHE A 12 -41.65 8.89 -23.35
C PHE A 12 -40.97 9.41 -22.08
N SER A 13 -41.74 9.72 -21.02
CA SER A 13 -41.16 10.16 -19.74
C SER A 13 -40.46 9.03 -18.98
N CYS A 14 -40.96 7.79 -19.05
CA CYS A 14 -40.30 6.63 -18.45
C CYS A 14 -38.99 6.25 -19.15
N TYR A 15 -38.83 6.53 -20.45
CA TYR A 15 -37.61 6.18 -21.20
C TYR A 15 -36.39 7.01 -20.76
N ILE A 16 -36.60 8.26 -20.33
CA ILE A 16 -35.52 9.18 -19.91
C ILE A 16 -34.96 8.82 -18.52
N ILE A 17 -35.67 8.06 -17.68
CA ILE A 17 -35.24 7.77 -16.29
C ILE A 17 -34.34 6.52 -16.20
N THR A 18 -34.08 5.81 -17.30
CA THR A 18 -33.17 4.65 -17.31
C THR A 18 -31.75 5.01 -17.71
N VAL A 19 -31.23 6.14 -17.22
CA VAL A 19 -29.78 6.37 -17.25
C VAL A 19 -29.18 5.50 -16.13
N PHE A 20 -28.78 4.29 -16.49
CA PHE A 20 -27.98 3.43 -15.63
C PHE A 20 -26.76 4.24 -15.15
N SER A 21 -26.76 4.61 -13.87
CA SER A 21 -25.52 4.96 -13.18
C SER A 21 -24.67 3.71 -13.09
N GLN A 22 -23.86 3.45 -14.11
CA GLN A 22 -22.75 2.52 -13.98
C GLN A 22 -21.72 3.22 -13.08
N THR A 23 -21.82 2.98 -11.77
CA THR A 23 -20.69 3.22 -10.88
C THR A 23 -19.59 2.26 -11.32
N ILE A 24 -18.60 2.78 -12.03
CA ILE A 24 -17.33 2.06 -12.21
C ILE A 24 -16.86 1.78 -10.77
N PRO A 25 -16.68 0.51 -10.37
CA PRO A 25 -16.12 0.23 -9.06
C PRO A 25 -14.76 0.92 -9.02
N ILE A 26 -14.61 1.93 -8.17
CA ILE A 26 -13.30 2.46 -7.82
C ILE A 26 -12.62 1.25 -7.19
N THR A 27 -11.70 0.63 -7.93
CA THR A 27 -10.83 -0.41 -7.40
C THR A 27 -9.95 0.27 -6.34
N THR A 28 -10.49 0.46 -5.14
CA THR A 28 -9.69 0.73 -3.97
C THR A 28 -8.84 -0.51 -3.81
N HIS A 29 -7.59 -0.43 -4.27
CA HIS A 29 -6.68 -1.54 -4.14
C HIS A 29 -6.53 -1.79 -2.65
N GLN A 30 -7.16 -2.85 -2.15
CA GLN A 30 -7.01 -3.31 -0.78
C GLN A 30 -5.66 -4.02 -0.64
N PRO A 31 -5.04 -4.01 0.54
CA PRO A 31 -3.83 -4.78 0.76
C PRO A 31 -4.14 -6.27 0.59
N GLN A 32 -3.23 -6.98 -0.07
CA GLN A 32 -3.37 -8.39 -0.42
C GLN A 32 -2.30 -9.24 0.26
N PRO A 33 -2.65 -10.49 0.62
CA PRO A 33 -1.66 -11.46 1.05
C PRO A 33 -0.78 -11.91 -0.12
N ASN A 34 0.51 -12.06 0.11
CA ASN A 34 1.47 -12.56 -0.87
C ASN A 34 2.34 -13.67 -0.27
N GLN A 35 1.93 -14.92 -0.46
CA GLN A 35 2.66 -16.10 0.04
C GLN A 35 3.97 -16.35 -0.71
N SER A 36 4.07 -15.88 -1.95
CA SER A 36 5.25 -16.06 -2.80
C SER A 36 6.32 -14.98 -2.59
N PHE A 37 6.01 -13.91 -1.87
CA PHE A 37 6.95 -12.83 -1.64
C PHE A 37 8.12 -13.29 -0.78
N LYS A 38 9.33 -13.11 -1.30
CA LYS A 38 10.57 -13.45 -0.61
C LYS A 38 11.45 -12.21 -0.54
N PRO A 39 11.56 -11.57 0.63
CA PRO A 39 12.47 -10.44 0.78
C PRO A 39 13.92 -10.90 0.54
N ASN A 40 14.76 -10.00 0.03
CA ASN A 40 16.17 -10.23 -0.28
C ASN A 40 16.48 -11.25 -1.38
N GLN A 41 15.51 -11.62 -2.22
CA GLN A 41 15.75 -12.51 -3.37
C GLN A 41 15.57 -11.82 -4.74
N THR A 42 15.22 -10.54 -4.77
CA THR A 42 15.17 -9.77 -6.02
C THR A 42 16.56 -9.40 -6.53
N GLN A 43 16.74 -9.51 -7.84
CA GLN A 43 17.99 -9.80 -8.58
C GLN A 43 19.18 -8.83 -8.41
N HIS A 44 19.05 -7.70 -7.72
CA HIS A 44 20.00 -6.58 -7.80
C HIS A 44 20.79 -6.32 -6.49
N GLN A 45 20.95 -7.33 -5.63
CA GLN A 45 21.88 -7.24 -4.48
C GLN A 45 23.34 -7.59 -4.85
N THR A 46 23.58 -8.07 -6.08
CA THR A 46 24.93 -8.43 -6.54
C THR A 46 25.58 -7.28 -7.30
N ALA A 47 26.47 -6.57 -6.59
CA ALA A 47 27.74 -6.03 -7.07
C ALA A 47 27.82 -5.61 -8.56
N GLY A 48 27.60 -4.33 -8.83
CA GLY A 48 27.94 -3.73 -10.12
C GLY A 48 27.70 -2.22 -10.13
N ALA A 49 28.75 -1.46 -9.81
CA ALA A 49 28.87 0.01 -9.86
C ALA A 49 28.27 0.82 -8.68
N GLY A 50 29.10 1.09 -7.65
CA GLY A 50 28.94 2.21 -6.72
C GLY A 50 27.89 2.03 -5.61
N SER A 51 28.27 1.34 -4.53
CA SER A 51 27.44 1.03 -3.36
C SER A 51 26.99 2.28 -2.56
N SER A 52 26.08 3.09 -3.09
CA SER A 52 25.41 4.12 -2.31
C SER A 52 24.30 3.48 -1.48
N SER A 53 24.49 3.40 -0.16
CA SER A 53 23.38 3.17 0.77
C SER A 53 22.53 4.43 0.79
N CYS A 54 21.22 4.28 0.58
CA CYS A 54 20.26 5.36 0.78
C CYS A 54 19.68 5.30 2.18
N SER A 55 19.35 6.47 2.72
CA SER A 55 18.57 6.62 3.95
C SER A 55 17.12 6.86 3.58
N TYR A 56 16.23 6.27 4.36
CA TYR A 56 14.79 6.42 4.24
C TYR A 56 14.22 6.67 5.63
N THR A 57 13.19 7.50 5.71
CA THR A 57 12.42 7.67 6.94
C THR A 57 11.06 7.01 6.73
N VAL A 58 10.74 6.04 7.57
CA VAL A 58 9.46 5.32 7.54
C VAL A 58 8.61 5.83 8.70
N VAL A 59 7.45 6.39 8.38
CA VAL A 59 6.47 6.85 9.36
C VAL A 59 5.28 5.91 9.34
N ILE A 60 4.99 5.30 10.49
CA ILE A 60 3.90 4.35 10.66
C ILE A 60 2.89 4.94 11.62
N LYS A 61 1.65 5.09 11.16
CA LYS A 61 0.54 5.52 12.00
C LYS A 61 -0.26 4.29 12.40
N THR A 62 -0.39 4.04 13.70
CA THR A 62 -1.21 2.95 14.23
C THR A 62 -2.65 3.43 14.40
N SER A 63 -3.60 2.62 13.94
CA SER A 63 -5.02 2.95 14.02
C SER A 63 -5.50 3.03 15.47
N CYS A 64 -6.45 3.93 15.75
CA CYS A 64 -7.15 3.95 17.03
C CYS A 64 -8.03 2.72 17.29
N ASN A 65 -8.29 1.91 16.25
CA ASN A 65 -8.98 0.63 16.38
C ASN A 65 -8.04 -0.55 16.67
N SER A 66 -6.72 -0.32 16.70
CA SER A 66 -5.72 -1.34 17.04
C SER A 66 -5.85 -1.80 18.50
N PRO A 67 -5.33 -2.97 18.88
CA PRO A 67 -5.05 -3.29 20.30
C PRO A 67 -4.29 -2.16 21.00
N SER A 68 -4.40 -2.06 22.32
CA SER A 68 -3.77 -0.96 23.08
C SER A 68 -2.25 -0.92 22.92
N TYR A 69 -1.63 -2.10 22.83
CA TYR A 69 -0.23 -2.32 22.49
C TYR A 69 -0.12 -3.62 21.68
N THR A 70 1.01 -3.83 21.02
CA THR A 70 1.37 -5.11 20.41
C THR A 70 2.82 -5.44 20.72
N GLY A 71 3.07 -6.65 21.24
CA GLY A 71 4.41 -7.21 21.38
C GLY A 71 4.84 -8.02 20.14
N ASP A 72 4.03 -8.00 19.09
CA ASP A 72 4.29 -8.78 17.88
C ASP A 72 5.48 -8.23 17.12
N ARG A 73 6.27 -9.14 16.54
CA ARG A 73 7.39 -8.75 15.68
C ARG A 73 6.85 -8.26 14.33
N ILE A 74 7.19 -7.03 13.97
CA ILE A 74 6.83 -6.41 12.69
C ILE A 74 8.06 -6.32 11.79
N SER A 75 7.97 -6.88 10.58
CA SER A 75 8.93 -6.67 9.50
C SER A 75 8.30 -5.87 8.37
N LEU A 76 9.15 -5.18 7.61
CA LEU A 76 8.74 -4.31 6.52
C LEU A 76 9.59 -4.60 5.28
N SER A 77 8.98 -4.56 4.11
CA SER A 77 9.70 -4.47 2.86
C SER A 77 9.01 -3.54 1.88
N PHE A 78 9.78 -2.71 1.20
CA PHE A 78 9.31 -1.81 0.14
C PHE A 78 10.32 -1.78 -1.00
N GLY A 79 9.87 -1.32 -2.17
CA GLY A 79 10.74 -1.22 -3.32
C GLY A 79 10.05 -0.62 -4.54
N ASP A 80 10.75 -0.73 -5.67
CA ASP A 80 10.39 -0.07 -6.92
C ASP A 80 10.10 -1.05 -8.06
N ALA A 81 9.72 -0.48 -9.21
CA ALA A 81 9.35 -1.23 -10.41
C ALA A 81 10.56 -1.87 -11.12
N TYR A 82 11.79 -1.52 -10.74
CA TYR A 82 13.03 -2.06 -11.29
C TYR A 82 13.60 -3.20 -10.44
N GLY A 83 12.93 -3.55 -9.34
CA GLY A 83 13.30 -4.67 -8.48
C GLY A 83 14.28 -4.31 -7.36
N TYR A 84 14.62 -3.03 -7.16
CA TYR A 84 15.35 -2.63 -5.95
C TYR A 84 14.42 -2.72 -4.74
N GLN A 85 14.96 -3.25 -3.65
CA GLN A 85 14.21 -3.61 -2.46
C GLN A 85 14.98 -3.19 -1.21
N VAL A 86 14.26 -2.60 -0.27
CA VAL A 86 14.68 -2.45 1.12
C VAL A 86 13.87 -3.42 1.96
N TYR A 87 14.56 -4.15 2.84
CA TYR A 87 13.94 -5.08 3.78
C TYR A 87 14.44 -4.80 5.19
N VAL A 88 13.50 -4.63 6.10
CA VAL A 88 13.73 -4.40 7.52
C VAL A 88 13.18 -5.62 8.28
N PRO A 89 14.05 -6.48 8.81
CA PRO A 89 13.64 -7.74 9.43
C PRO A 89 12.93 -7.57 10.77
N ARG A 90 13.05 -6.39 11.38
CA ARG A 90 12.46 -6.05 12.66
C ARG A 90 12.45 -4.53 12.79
N LEU A 91 11.26 -3.92 12.92
CA LEU A 91 11.10 -2.48 13.10
C LEU A 91 11.09 -2.04 14.56
N ASP A 92 10.72 -2.91 15.50
CA ASP A 92 10.57 -2.51 16.89
C ASP A 92 11.91 -2.17 17.58
N ASP A 93 11.83 -1.18 18.45
CA ASP A 93 12.80 -0.89 19.49
C ASP A 93 12.23 -1.47 20.80
N PRO A 94 12.92 -2.42 21.47
CA PRO A 94 12.40 -3.17 22.62
C PRO A 94 12.03 -2.32 23.86
N TYR A 95 12.21 -1.00 23.83
CA TYR A 95 11.98 -0.10 24.97
C TYR A 95 11.02 1.08 24.70
N SER A 96 10.39 1.19 23.53
CA SER A 96 9.87 2.49 23.07
C SER A 96 8.34 2.69 23.04
N GLY A 97 7.52 1.71 23.41
CA GLY A 97 6.06 1.83 23.23
C GLY A 97 5.65 1.92 21.75
N THR A 98 6.48 1.33 20.87
CA THR A 98 6.21 1.29 19.44
C THR A 98 4.90 0.56 19.15
N PHE A 99 4.17 1.07 18.15
CA PHE A 99 2.92 0.51 17.67
C PHE A 99 1.76 0.53 18.67
N GLU A 100 1.80 1.43 19.66
CA GLU A 100 0.67 1.70 20.55
C GLU A 100 -0.56 2.21 19.77
N ARG A 101 -1.75 1.99 20.35
CA ARG A 101 -2.99 2.49 19.75
C ARG A 101 -2.93 4.00 19.52
N CYS A 102 -3.36 4.46 18.34
CA CYS A 102 -3.34 5.87 17.95
C CYS A 102 -1.92 6.49 17.92
N SER A 103 -0.84 5.70 17.96
CA SER A 103 0.53 6.22 17.91
C SER A 103 0.96 6.59 16.50
N THR A 104 2.06 7.35 16.41
CA THR A 104 2.84 7.49 15.19
C THR A 104 4.30 7.24 15.51
N ASP A 105 4.87 6.22 14.89
CA ASP A 105 6.23 5.76 15.09
C ASP A 105 7.07 6.09 13.84
N THR A 106 8.31 6.53 14.05
CA THR A 106 9.21 6.94 12.97
C THR A 106 10.51 6.15 13.05
N PHE A 107 10.96 5.61 11.92
CA PHE A 107 12.13 4.76 11.81
C PHE A 107 13.04 5.26 10.70
N ASP A 108 14.33 5.41 11.00
CA ASP A 108 15.36 5.60 9.98
C ASP A 108 15.86 4.23 9.52
N VAL A 109 15.73 3.97 8.22
CA VAL A 109 16.07 2.68 7.60
C VAL A 109 17.05 2.89 6.46
N TYR A 110 17.95 1.94 6.29
CA TYR A 110 19.01 2.00 5.29
C TYR A 110 18.92 0.81 4.34
N GLY A 111 19.24 1.03 3.08
CA GLY A 111 19.23 -0.02 2.07
C GLY A 111 19.71 0.47 0.70
N PRO A 112 19.60 -0.38 -0.33
CA PRO A 112 19.86 0.03 -1.71
C PRO A 112 18.99 1.23 -2.07
N CYS A 113 19.57 2.18 -2.80
CA CYS A 113 18.79 3.26 -3.39
C CYS A 113 17.76 2.71 -4.36
N THR A 114 16.52 3.16 -4.22
CA THR A 114 15.37 2.80 -5.05
C THR A 114 14.98 3.98 -5.92
N TYR A 115 14.32 3.69 -7.03
CA TYR A 115 13.46 4.60 -7.78
C TYR A 115 12.16 4.88 -6.98
N PRO A 116 11.14 5.56 -7.55
CA PRO A 116 9.87 5.76 -6.86
C PRO A 116 9.31 4.44 -6.32
N ILE A 117 9.04 4.43 -5.01
CA ILE A 117 8.50 3.27 -4.31
C ILE A 117 7.08 3.02 -4.83
N CYS A 118 6.81 1.79 -5.23
CA CYS A 118 5.51 1.38 -5.79
C CYS A 118 4.92 0.14 -5.13
N TYR A 119 5.64 -0.52 -4.22
CA TYR A 119 5.10 -1.58 -3.40
C TYR A 119 5.57 -1.45 -1.96
N LEU A 120 4.75 -1.98 -1.05
CA LEU A 120 5.09 -2.11 0.36
C LEU A 120 4.33 -3.27 0.96
N TYR A 121 5.04 -4.16 1.65
CA TYR A 121 4.48 -5.27 2.40
C TYR A 121 4.92 -5.22 3.86
N LEU A 122 3.98 -5.55 4.74
CA LEU A 122 4.21 -5.78 6.17
C LEU A 122 4.16 -7.28 6.46
N TYR A 123 4.90 -7.72 7.47
CA TYR A 123 4.86 -9.08 7.98
C TYR A 123 4.80 -9.04 9.50
N ARG A 124 3.78 -9.67 10.08
CA ARG A 124 3.59 -9.75 11.53
C ARG A 124 3.84 -11.18 12.01
N THR A 125 4.50 -11.32 13.15
CA THR A 125 4.59 -12.59 13.88
C THR A 125 4.26 -12.38 15.36
N GLY A 126 3.22 -13.05 15.83
CA GLY A 126 2.81 -13.04 17.24
C GLY A 126 1.30 -13.18 17.40
N TYR A 127 0.80 -12.87 18.60
CA TYR A 127 -0.57 -13.17 19.02
C TYR A 127 -1.42 -11.92 19.30
N ASP A 128 -0.80 -10.76 19.54
CA ASP A 128 -1.51 -9.57 20.01
C ASP A 128 -2.35 -8.93 18.91
N GLY A 129 -1.88 -9.05 17.65
CA GLY A 129 -2.47 -8.38 16.51
C GLY A 129 -2.03 -6.92 16.42
N TRP A 130 -2.28 -6.31 15.26
CA TRP A 130 -1.92 -4.92 15.01
C TRP A 130 -2.69 -4.38 13.80
N ILE A 131 -3.15 -3.13 13.89
CA ILE A 131 -3.85 -2.42 12.81
C ILE A 131 -3.11 -1.12 12.49
N PRO A 132 -2.26 -1.10 11.45
CA PRO A 132 -1.74 0.15 10.92
C PRO A 132 -2.85 0.91 10.18
N GLU A 133 -2.89 2.22 10.38
CA GLU A 133 -3.67 3.13 9.54
C GLU A 133 -2.92 3.37 8.22
N SER A 134 -1.65 3.77 8.31
CA SER A 134 -0.82 4.02 7.14
C SER A 134 0.66 3.79 7.39
N VAL A 135 1.39 3.51 6.30
CA VAL A 135 2.86 3.52 6.25
C VAL A 135 3.30 4.49 5.17
N THR A 136 4.10 5.48 5.53
CA THR A 136 4.68 6.46 4.62
C THR A 136 6.18 6.31 4.57
N VAL A 137 6.75 6.18 3.36
CA VAL A 137 8.19 6.10 3.17
C VAL A 137 8.69 7.36 2.49
N TYR A 138 9.58 8.07 3.16
CA TYR A 138 10.26 9.26 2.68
C TYR A 138 11.65 8.89 2.15
N THR A 139 12.02 9.52 1.03
CA THR A 139 13.36 9.43 0.43
C THR A 139 13.74 10.80 -0.13
N TYR A 140 15.03 11.07 -0.30
CA TYR A 140 15.51 12.38 -0.71
C TYR A 140 15.12 12.76 -2.15
N ASN A 141 15.10 11.78 -3.05
CA ASN A 141 15.02 12.04 -4.50
C ASN A 141 13.60 11.95 -5.09
N TYR A 142 12.61 11.46 -4.31
CA TYR A 142 11.27 11.15 -4.81
C TYR A 142 10.20 11.58 -3.83
N GLN A 143 8.96 11.71 -4.33
CA GLN A 143 7.80 11.98 -3.48
C GLN A 143 7.58 10.84 -2.49
N PRO A 144 7.11 11.13 -1.25
CA PRO A 144 6.82 10.10 -0.27
C PRO A 144 5.75 9.13 -0.78
N ALA A 145 5.95 7.84 -0.55
CA ALA A 145 4.97 6.82 -0.90
C ALA A 145 4.16 6.43 0.34
N THR A 146 2.85 6.59 0.28
CA THR A 146 1.92 6.28 1.39
C THR A 146 1.02 5.11 1.05
N PHE A 147 0.91 4.16 1.98
CA PHE A 147 0.11 2.95 1.87
C PHE A 147 -0.87 2.86 3.04
N TYR A 148 -2.18 2.74 2.76
CA TYR A 148 -3.23 2.79 3.77
C TYR A 148 -3.82 1.41 4.05
N TYR A 149 -3.62 0.87 5.25
CA TYR A 149 -4.01 -0.50 5.59
C TYR A 149 -5.39 -0.56 6.24
N ASN A 150 -5.58 0.12 7.38
CA ASN A 150 -6.83 0.16 8.15
C ASN A 150 -7.47 -1.22 8.40
N THR A 151 -6.64 -2.26 8.51
CA THR A 151 -7.06 -3.65 8.73
C THR A 151 -6.00 -4.40 9.53
N TYR A 152 -6.38 -5.53 10.13
CA TYR A 152 -5.44 -6.39 10.83
C TYR A 152 -4.38 -6.92 9.87
N ILE A 153 -3.11 -6.80 10.26
CA ILE A 153 -2.03 -7.52 9.56
C ILE A 153 -2.13 -9.00 9.94
N PRO A 154 -2.30 -9.92 8.96
CA PRO A 154 -2.38 -11.33 9.27
C PRO A 154 -1.05 -11.87 9.82
N ASN A 155 -1.13 -12.90 10.65
CA ASN A 155 0.07 -13.55 11.22
C ASN A 155 0.76 -14.42 10.18
N GLY A 156 2.08 -14.31 10.04
CA GLY A 156 2.90 -15.26 9.29
C GLY A 156 2.81 -15.17 7.76
N ILE A 157 2.37 -14.02 7.23
CA ILE A 157 2.27 -13.80 5.78
C ILE A 157 2.58 -12.35 5.42
N TRP A 158 3.24 -12.14 4.28
CA TRP A 158 3.47 -10.80 3.73
C TRP A 158 2.15 -10.23 3.22
N TYR A 159 1.80 -9.03 3.67
CA TYR A 159 0.51 -8.42 3.42
C TYR A 159 0.68 -6.95 3.08
N GLY A 160 0.12 -6.50 1.96
CA GLY A 160 0.35 -5.13 1.49
C GLY A 160 -0.01 -4.90 0.02
N PHE A 161 0.70 -3.97 -0.60
CA PHE A 161 0.35 -3.44 -1.91
C PHE A 161 1.48 -3.62 -2.91
N ASP A 162 1.14 -3.86 -4.16
CA ASP A 162 2.07 -3.82 -5.30
C ASP A 162 1.41 -3.10 -6.47
N PHE A 163 1.85 -1.86 -6.68
CA PHE A 163 1.41 -0.98 -7.76
C PHE A 163 2.44 -0.83 -8.87
N CYS A 164 3.52 -1.61 -8.82
CA CYS A 164 4.65 -1.44 -9.72
C CYS A 164 4.27 -1.71 -11.18
N ARG A 165 3.29 -2.58 -11.42
CA ARG A 165 2.73 -2.83 -12.77
C ARG A 165 2.07 -1.59 -13.38
N GLY A 166 1.46 -0.73 -12.57
CA GLY A 166 0.85 0.52 -13.04
C GLY A 166 1.88 1.55 -13.49
N TYR A 167 3.03 1.59 -12.80
CA TYR A 167 4.14 2.51 -13.11
C TYR A 167 4.79 2.25 -14.47
N VAL A 168 4.90 0.98 -14.88
CA VAL A 168 5.48 0.61 -16.20
C VAL A 168 4.54 1.00 -17.34
N SER A 169 3.22 0.96 -17.10
CA SER A 169 2.22 1.33 -18.10
C SER A 169 2.21 2.84 -18.34
N SER A 170 2.30 3.67 -17.30
CA SER A 170 2.26 5.14 -17.44
C SER A 170 3.49 5.73 -18.09
N THR A 171 4.66 5.09 -17.97
CA THR A 171 5.89 5.54 -18.64
C THR A 171 5.95 5.12 -20.11
N THR A 172 5.26 4.05 -20.50
CA THR A 172 5.20 3.60 -21.90
C THR A 172 4.27 4.48 -22.75
N THR A 173 3.24 5.09 -22.16
CA THR A 173 2.26 5.93 -22.90
C THR A 173 2.72 7.38 -23.10
N SER A 174 3.78 7.84 -22.42
CA SER A 174 4.36 9.17 -22.65
C SER A 174 5.43 9.20 -23.75
N ALA A 175 5.63 8.08 -24.44
CA ALA A 175 6.57 7.95 -25.55
C ALA A 175 5.84 7.54 -26.84
N LEU A 176 4.83 8.32 -27.25
CA LEU A 176 4.29 8.35 -28.63
C LEU A 176 3.90 9.78 -29.00
#